data_AF-A0A2H6HGS2-F1
#
_entry.id   AF-A0A2H6HGS2-F1
#
_cell.length_a   1.000
_cell.length_b   1.000
_cell.length_c   1.000
_cell.angle_alpha   90.00
_cell.angle_beta   90.00
_cell.angle_gamma   90.00
#
_symmetry.space_group_name_H-M   'P 1'
#
loop_
_entity.id
_entity.type
_entity.pdbx_description
1 polymer ?
#
loop_
_entity_poly.entity_id
_entity_poly.type
_entity_poly.pdbx_seq_one_letter_code
_entity_poly.pdbx_strand_id
1 'polypeptide(L)'
;MGWPVARSLEDLLIGLRGRTGLLVLVLVAAVCSGTPAATNTEFPPWLETLVASTTDFQKEILSDGEVTIDELEKAVLATVQCMGESGVPVTDFEFDSESGEWGMSVAAGEVPRTEAELEALDAIESRCMNEYSIAVGSVFGFQNQPTPEELSAELARTAQCMREKGFEVPEGATREVMQDLVGADRRIYGECRQSAQEQAN
;
A
#
# COMPACT_ATOMS: atom_id res chain seq x y z
N MET A 1 -12.08 -28.00 62.70
CA MET A 1 -11.29 -28.54 61.57
C MET A 1 -10.26 -27.47 61.25
N GLY A 2 -9.13 -27.37 61.97
CA GLY A 2 -7.94 -28.25 61.89
C GLY A 2 -6.82 -27.46 61.19
N TRP A 3 -6.38 -26.35 61.78
CA TRP A 3 -5.03 -26.09 62.37
C TRP A 3 -4.04 -25.36 61.43
N PRO A 4 -3.37 -24.28 61.89
CA PRO A 4 -2.29 -23.56 61.20
C PRO A 4 -0.89 -24.03 61.68
N VAL A 5 0.16 -23.21 61.43
CA VAL A 5 1.59 -23.27 61.91
C VAL A 5 2.55 -23.81 60.83
N ALA A 6 3.42 -23.02 60.16
CA ALA A 6 4.59 -22.18 60.52
C ALA A 6 5.94 -22.92 60.47
N ARG A 7 7.00 -22.12 60.17
CA ARG A 7 8.46 -22.38 60.30
C ARG A 7 9.10 -23.21 59.16
N SER A 8 10.37 -23.03 58.80
CA SER A 8 11.42 -22.14 59.29
C SER A 8 12.46 -21.94 58.19
N LEU A 9 13.07 -20.76 58.22
CA LEU A 9 14.41 -20.47 57.76
C LEU A 9 15.44 -21.42 58.39
N GLU A 10 16.49 -21.70 57.62
CA GLU A 10 17.86 -22.00 58.09
C GLU A 10 18.05 -23.34 58.80
N ASP A 11 18.60 -24.31 58.06
CA ASP A 11 19.62 -25.19 58.64
C ASP A 11 20.53 -25.82 57.58
N LEU A 12 21.82 -25.73 57.90
CA LEU A 12 22.95 -26.55 57.47
C LEU A 12 23.52 -26.41 56.04
N LEU A 13 24.55 -25.55 56.00
CA LEU A 13 25.82 -25.79 55.32
C LEU A 13 26.39 -27.21 55.57
N ILE A 14 27.11 -27.71 54.55
CA ILE A 14 28.33 -28.54 54.56
C ILE A 14 28.20 -29.71 53.58
N GLY A 15 29.13 -29.79 52.60
CA GLY A 15 29.51 -31.09 52.03
C GLY A 15 29.82 -31.18 50.54
N LEU A 16 30.88 -30.48 50.11
CA LEU A 16 31.86 -30.83 49.07
C LEU A 16 31.68 -32.10 48.19
N ARG A 17 32.09 -31.89 46.93
CA ARG A 17 32.63 -32.83 45.90
C ARG A 17 31.65 -33.45 44.91
N GLY A 18 31.68 -32.90 43.69
CA GLY A 18 31.20 -33.63 42.51
C GLY A 18 31.35 -32.86 41.21
N ARG A 19 32.58 -32.88 40.66
CA ARG A 19 32.89 -32.95 39.22
C ARG A 19 32.05 -32.13 38.22
N THR A 20 32.74 -31.18 37.60
CA THR A 20 32.79 -30.98 36.13
C THR A 20 31.47 -30.71 35.41
N GLY A 21 31.24 -29.43 35.10
CA GLY A 21 30.17 -29.03 34.19
C GLY A 21 30.28 -27.55 33.85
N LEU A 22 31.35 -27.18 33.15
CA LEU A 22 31.50 -25.89 32.48
C LEU A 22 30.40 -25.78 31.41
N LEU A 23 29.24 -25.20 31.76
CA LEU A 23 28.23 -24.81 30.78
C LEU A 23 28.38 -23.32 30.47
N VAL A 24 29.13 -23.09 29.42
CA VAL A 24 29.30 -21.83 28.70
C VAL A 24 27.93 -21.42 28.15
N LEU A 25 27.34 -20.37 28.72
CA LEU A 25 26.21 -19.66 28.09
C LEU A 25 26.81 -18.57 27.20
N VAL A 26 27.11 -18.95 25.94
CA VAL A 26 27.41 -18.00 24.87
C VAL A 26 26.12 -17.26 24.54
N LEU A 27 26.02 -16.01 25.02
CA LEU A 27 25.07 -15.03 24.51
C LEU A 27 25.45 -14.72 23.06
N VAL A 28 24.89 -15.45 22.11
CA VAL A 28 24.87 -15.04 20.70
C VAL A 28 23.81 -13.96 20.59
N ALA A 29 24.21 -12.72 20.87
CA ALA A 29 23.50 -11.56 20.35
C ALA A 29 23.71 -11.57 18.83
N ALA A 30 22.84 -12.29 18.12
CA ALA A 30 22.66 -12.12 16.69
C ALA A 30 22.06 -10.73 16.50
N VAL A 31 22.93 -9.72 16.51
CA VAL A 31 22.64 -8.41 15.94
C VAL A 31 22.46 -8.69 14.45
N CYS A 32 21.22 -8.92 14.05
CA CYS A 32 20.81 -8.75 12.68
C CYS A 32 20.99 -7.26 12.37
N SER A 33 22.21 -6.86 12.04
CA SER A 33 22.47 -5.71 11.17
C SER A 33 21.95 -6.09 9.79
N GLY A 34 20.62 -6.20 9.69
CA GLY A 34 19.94 -6.11 8.41
C GLY A 34 20.11 -4.67 7.98
N THR A 35 21.20 -4.37 7.28
CA THR A 35 21.22 -3.22 6.40
C THR A 35 20.00 -3.39 5.50
N PRO A 36 18.98 -2.51 5.57
CA PRO A 36 17.91 -2.57 4.59
C PRO A 36 18.60 -2.50 3.22
N ALA A 37 18.29 -3.46 2.36
CA ALA A 37 18.65 -3.36 0.96
C ALA A 37 17.85 -2.16 0.44
N ALA A 38 18.42 -0.97 0.58
CA ALA A 38 17.96 0.22 -0.11
C ALA A 38 18.19 -0.06 -1.59
N THR A 39 17.17 -0.65 -2.24
CA THR A 39 16.97 -0.49 -3.67
C THR A 39 16.85 1.01 -3.87
N ASN A 40 17.99 1.62 -4.18
CA ASN A 40 18.17 3.05 -4.36
C ASN A 40 17.56 3.40 -5.72
N THR A 41 16.23 3.28 -5.81
CA THR A 41 15.48 3.66 -6.99
C THR A 41 15.35 5.16 -6.91
N GLU A 42 16.33 5.85 -7.50
CA GLU A 42 16.32 7.31 -7.63
C GLU A 42 14.99 7.73 -8.27
N PHE A 43 14.30 8.67 -7.61
CA PHE A 43 13.02 9.13 -8.12
C PHE A 43 13.21 9.80 -9.50
N PRO A 44 12.28 9.62 -10.44
CA PRO A 44 12.30 10.39 -11.66
C PRO A 44 12.16 11.90 -11.34
N PRO A 45 12.71 12.81 -12.17
CA PRO A 45 12.75 14.24 -11.85
C PRO A 45 11.38 14.89 -11.56
N TRP A 46 10.30 14.38 -12.17
CA TRP A 46 8.95 14.87 -11.91
C TRP A 46 8.48 14.53 -10.50
N LEU A 47 8.85 13.36 -9.98
CA LEU A 47 8.47 12.90 -8.64
C LEU A 47 9.31 13.62 -7.59
N GLU A 48 10.60 13.86 -7.85
CA GLU A 48 11.44 14.72 -7.00
C GLU A 48 10.84 16.14 -6.87
N THR A 49 10.39 16.71 -7.99
CA THR A 49 9.75 18.03 -8.00
C THR A 49 8.45 18.02 -7.20
N LEU A 50 7.65 16.96 -7.33
CA LEU A 50 6.39 16.80 -6.59
C LEU A 50 6.66 16.69 -5.08
N VAL A 51 7.59 15.83 -4.66
CA VAL A 51 7.99 15.67 -3.25
C VAL A 51 8.55 16.97 -2.67
N ALA A 52 9.35 17.73 -3.44
CA ALA A 52 9.91 19.00 -2.98
C ALA A 52 8.85 20.10 -2.81
N SER A 53 7.84 20.13 -3.68
CA SER A 53 6.82 21.18 -3.73
C SER A 53 5.54 20.87 -2.95
N THR A 54 5.40 19.67 -2.40
CA THR A 54 4.22 19.26 -1.64
C THR A 54 4.09 19.96 -0.27
N THR A 55 2.98 19.73 0.41
CA THR A 55 2.61 20.33 1.69
C THR A 55 3.39 19.75 2.86
N ASP A 56 3.36 20.44 4.01
CA ASP A 56 4.02 19.96 5.23
C ASP A 56 3.43 18.63 5.72
N PHE A 57 2.11 18.44 5.55
CA PHE A 57 1.44 17.18 5.87
C PHE A 57 2.03 16.01 5.08
N GLN A 58 2.17 16.17 3.76
CA GLN A 58 2.72 15.11 2.91
C GLN A 58 4.23 14.96 3.11
N LYS A 59 4.97 16.04 3.38
CA LYS A 59 6.40 15.98 3.70
C LYS A 59 6.70 15.18 4.97
N GLU A 60 5.83 15.24 5.96
CA GLU A 60 5.95 14.43 7.17
C GLU A 60 5.92 12.93 6.83
N ILE A 61 4.93 12.53 6.02
CA ILE A 61 4.77 11.14 5.57
C ILE A 61 5.97 10.71 4.72
N LEU A 62 6.42 11.56 3.80
CA LEU A 62 7.49 11.22 2.86
C LEU A 62 8.92 11.31 3.45
N SER A 63 9.05 11.59 4.75
CA SER A 63 10.33 11.99 5.34
C SER A 63 11.36 10.86 5.46
N ASP A 64 10.91 9.60 5.54
CA ASP A 64 11.78 8.43 5.59
C ASP A 64 12.04 7.80 4.21
N GLY A 65 11.38 8.32 3.17
CA GLY A 65 11.55 7.90 1.78
C GLY A 65 10.78 6.63 1.39
N GLU A 66 9.96 6.08 2.28
CA GLU A 66 9.07 4.95 2.03
C GLU A 66 7.61 5.39 2.27
N VAL A 67 6.64 4.82 1.56
CA VAL A 67 5.23 5.02 1.88
C VAL A 67 4.62 3.66 2.17
N THR A 68 4.17 3.49 3.40
CA THR A 68 3.43 2.31 3.83
C THR A 68 1.94 2.41 3.47
N ILE A 69 1.22 1.28 3.53
CA ILE A 69 -0.24 1.26 3.32
C ILE A 69 -0.94 2.15 4.35
N ASP A 70 -0.50 2.13 5.62
CA ASP A 70 -1.09 2.94 6.70
C ASP A 70 -0.87 4.44 6.46
N GLU A 71 0.27 4.83 5.89
CA GLU A 71 0.56 6.21 5.53
C GLU A 71 -0.24 6.68 4.32
N LEU A 72 -0.41 5.82 3.32
CA LEU A 72 -1.31 6.05 2.21
C LEU A 72 -2.75 6.22 2.70
N GLU A 73 -3.22 5.32 3.58
CA GLU A 73 -4.55 5.39 4.19
C GLU A 73 -4.73 6.71 4.96
N LYS A 74 -3.76 7.09 5.80
CA LYS A 74 -3.76 8.37 6.54
C LYS A 74 -3.93 9.55 5.59
N ALA A 75 -3.17 9.57 4.50
CA ALA A 75 -3.23 10.64 3.50
C ALA A 75 -4.60 10.71 2.81
N VAL A 76 -5.14 9.56 2.41
CA VAL A 76 -6.43 9.50 1.72
C VAL A 76 -7.59 9.84 2.66
N LEU A 77 -7.56 9.38 3.92
CA LEU A 77 -8.57 9.75 4.92
C LEU A 77 -8.59 11.26 5.20
N ALA A 78 -7.42 11.92 5.19
CA ALA A 78 -7.34 13.37 5.29
C ALA A 78 -7.95 14.08 4.08
N THR A 79 -7.73 13.55 2.87
CA THR A 79 -8.41 14.01 1.64
C THR A 79 -9.94 13.89 1.76
N VAL A 80 -10.43 12.72 2.21
CA VAL A 80 -11.87 12.46 2.42
C VAL A 80 -12.46 13.43 3.43
N GLN A 81 -11.76 13.68 4.54
CA GLN A 81 -12.18 14.67 5.53
C GLN A 81 -12.26 16.07 4.93
N CYS A 82 -11.25 16.51 4.19
CA CYS A 82 -11.23 17.81 3.51
C CYS A 82 -12.41 17.99 2.54
N MET A 83 -12.73 16.94 1.78
CA MET A 83 -13.89 16.95 0.86
C MET A 83 -15.20 17.06 1.63
N GLY A 84 -15.36 16.28 2.71
CA GLY A 84 -16.53 16.33 3.59
C GLY A 84 -16.75 17.71 4.22
N GLU A 85 -15.68 18.32 4.74
CA GLU A 85 -15.70 19.69 5.30
C GLU A 85 -16.02 20.75 4.23
N SER A 86 -15.70 20.46 2.96
CA SER A 86 -16.03 21.29 1.81
C SER A 86 -17.44 21.04 1.26
N GLY A 87 -18.26 20.20 1.92
CA GLY A 87 -19.63 19.89 1.50
C GLY A 87 -19.73 18.82 0.42
N VAL A 88 -18.66 18.06 0.18
CA VAL A 88 -18.60 16.96 -0.80
C VAL A 88 -18.55 15.63 -0.04
N PRO A 89 -19.69 14.98 0.23
CA PRO A 89 -19.71 13.70 0.91
C PRO A 89 -19.14 12.60 0.01
N VAL A 90 -18.10 11.94 0.51
CA VAL A 90 -17.51 10.75 -0.11
C VAL A 90 -18.27 9.50 0.34
N THR A 91 -18.55 8.61 -0.60
CA THR A 91 -19.14 7.27 -0.40
C THR A 91 -18.22 6.21 -0.97
N ASP A 92 -18.51 4.94 -0.67
CA ASP A 92 -17.84 3.77 -1.26
C ASP A 92 -16.32 3.87 -1.16
N PHE A 93 -15.86 4.24 0.05
CA PHE A 93 -14.44 4.36 0.37
C PHE A 93 -13.87 2.98 0.68
N GLU A 94 -13.07 2.44 -0.23
CA GLU A 94 -12.48 1.12 -0.10
C GLU A 94 -11.07 1.07 -0.67
N PHE A 95 -10.20 0.29 -0.03
CA PHE A 95 -8.88 0.00 -0.60
C PHE A 95 -9.04 -1.10 -1.64
N ASP A 96 -8.69 -0.79 -2.88
CA ASP A 96 -8.58 -1.77 -3.93
C ASP A 96 -7.16 -2.33 -3.92
N SER A 97 -7.01 -3.50 -3.29
CA SER A 97 -5.74 -4.22 -3.26
C SER A 97 -5.24 -4.65 -4.65
N GLU A 98 -6.09 -4.64 -5.68
CA GLU A 98 -5.75 -5.02 -7.06
C GLU A 98 -5.04 -3.87 -7.81
N SER A 99 -5.51 -2.64 -7.60
CA SER A 99 -4.88 -1.43 -8.14
C SER A 99 -3.82 -0.84 -7.21
N GLY A 100 -3.84 -1.20 -5.92
CA GLY A 100 -3.03 -0.53 -4.90
C GLY A 100 -3.48 0.90 -4.65
N GLU A 101 -4.74 1.20 -4.97
CA GLU A 101 -5.33 2.53 -4.88
C GLU A 101 -6.53 2.52 -3.94
N TRP A 102 -6.83 3.66 -3.33
CA TRP A 102 -8.09 3.85 -2.62
C TRP A 102 -9.17 4.31 -3.60
N GLY A 103 -10.19 3.47 -3.78
CA GLY A 103 -11.40 3.82 -4.49
C GLY A 103 -12.27 4.75 -3.63
N MET A 104 -12.81 5.79 -4.26
CA MET A 104 -13.78 6.67 -3.62
C MET A 104 -14.83 7.15 -4.63
N SER A 105 -16.07 7.28 -4.17
CA SER A 105 -17.17 7.84 -4.95
C SER A 105 -17.66 9.13 -4.31
N VAL A 106 -18.17 10.05 -5.11
CA VAL A 106 -18.88 11.23 -4.61
C VAL A 106 -20.36 10.99 -4.82
N ALA A 107 -21.17 11.14 -3.75
CA ALA A 107 -22.61 10.90 -3.81
C ALA A 107 -23.24 11.66 -4.99
N ALA A 108 -23.80 10.95 -5.95
CA ALA A 108 -24.59 11.55 -7.02
C ALA A 108 -25.93 12.00 -6.42
N GLY A 109 -26.19 13.31 -6.39
CA GLY A 109 -27.49 13.82 -5.98
C GLY A 109 -28.61 13.34 -6.92
N GLU A 110 -29.87 13.53 -6.52
CA GLU A 110 -31.04 13.13 -7.33
C GLU A 110 -31.14 13.89 -8.67
N VAL A 111 -30.48 15.05 -8.77
CA VAL A 111 -30.46 15.91 -9.95
C VAL A 111 -29.07 15.87 -10.57
N PRO A 112 -28.96 15.70 -11.91
CA PRO A 112 -27.68 15.83 -12.61
C PRO A 112 -27.04 17.20 -12.35
N ARG A 113 -25.75 17.20 -12.01
CA ARG A 113 -24.98 18.42 -11.81
C ARG A 113 -24.81 19.17 -13.13
N THR A 114 -24.86 20.50 -13.05
CA THR A 114 -24.47 21.41 -14.13
C THR A 114 -22.95 21.38 -14.33
N GLU A 115 -22.47 21.85 -15.49
CA GLU A 115 -21.03 21.96 -15.77
C GLU A 115 -20.30 22.80 -14.72
N ALA A 116 -20.89 23.91 -14.27
CA ALA A 116 -20.31 24.77 -13.24
C ALA A 116 -20.20 24.06 -11.87
N GLU A 117 -21.16 23.19 -11.53
CA GLU A 117 -21.08 22.39 -10.30
C GLU A 117 -20.04 21.27 -10.41
N LEU A 118 -19.84 20.72 -11.61
CA LEU A 118 -18.76 19.75 -11.86
C LEU A 118 -17.38 20.41 -11.77
N GLU A 119 -17.21 21.61 -12.33
CA GLU A 119 -15.97 22.39 -12.20
C GLU A 119 -15.69 22.78 -10.75
N ALA A 120 -16.72 23.17 -10.00
CA ALA A 120 -16.58 23.46 -8.58
C ALA A 120 -16.19 22.22 -7.77
N LEU A 121 -16.75 21.05 -8.10
CA LEU A 121 -16.38 19.78 -7.50
C LEU A 121 -14.93 19.41 -7.79
N ASP A 122 -14.50 19.49 -9.05
CA ASP A 122 -13.12 19.23 -9.48
C ASP A 122 -12.12 20.15 -8.76
N ALA A 123 -12.47 21.43 -8.60
CA ALA A 123 -11.65 22.38 -7.84
C ALA A 123 -11.54 22.03 -6.35
N ILE A 124 -12.58 21.44 -5.74
CA ILE A 124 -12.54 20.96 -4.35
C ILE A 124 -11.66 19.71 -4.25
N GLU A 125 -11.89 18.74 -5.13
CA GLU A 125 -11.13 17.48 -5.19
C GLU A 125 -9.65 17.76 -5.41
N SER A 126 -9.30 18.50 -6.45
CA SER A 126 -7.93 18.91 -6.76
C SER A 126 -7.26 19.62 -5.58
N ARG A 127 -7.96 20.53 -4.90
CA ARG A 127 -7.41 21.19 -3.71
C ARG A 127 -7.13 20.20 -2.58
N CYS A 128 -8.09 19.34 -2.25
CA CYS A 128 -7.94 18.38 -1.15
C CYS A 128 -6.85 17.33 -1.45
N MET A 129 -6.81 16.80 -2.67
CA MET A 129 -5.76 15.87 -3.10
C MET A 129 -4.37 16.52 -3.08
N ASN A 130 -4.25 17.75 -3.59
CA ASN A 130 -2.98 18.49 -3.56
C ASN A 130 -2.51 18.77 -2.14
N GLU A 131 -3.43 18.99 -1.20
CA GLU A 131 -3.09 19.22 0.19
C GLU A 131 -2.63 17.95 0.90
N TYR A 132 -3.29 16.82 0.65
CA TYR A 132 -3.16 15.65 1.53
C TYR A 132 -2.61 14.37 0.90
N SER A 133 -2.85 14.08 -0.39
CA SER A 133 -2.62 12.71 -0.90
C SER A 133 -1.87 12.58 -2.22
N ILE A 134 -1.76 13.61 -3.07
CA ILE A 134 -1.25 13.45 -4.43
C ILE A 134 0.22 12.99 -4.49
N ALA A 135 1.08 13.54 -3.64
CA ALA A 135 2.50 13.18 -3.61
C ALA A 135 2.71 11.82 -2.94
N VAL A 136 1.99 11.58 -1.83
CA VAL A 136 2.03 10.29 -1.10
C VAL A 136 1.60 9.15 -2.02
N GLY A 137 0.47 9.29 -2.71
CA GLY A 137 -0.01 8.28 -3.68
C GLY A 137 0.96 8.09 -4.84
N SER A 138 1.57 9.17 -5.36
CA SER A 138 2.54 9.07 -6.45
C SER A 138 3.82 8.33 -6.04
N VAL A 139 4.32 8.56 -4.81
CA VAL A 139 5.49 7.86 -4.28
C VAL A 139 5.16 6.40 -4.01
N PHE A 140 4.03 6.11 -3.38
CA PHE A 140 3.57 4.74 -3.15
C PHE A 140 3.44 3.96 -4.46
N GLY A 141 2.78 4.54 -5.47
CA GLY A 141 2.61 3.94 -6.79
C GLY A 141 3.94 3.75 -7.53
N PHE A 142 4.95 4.59 -7.28
CA PHE A 142 6.30 4.38 -7.81
C PHE A 142 7.02 3.23 -7.11
N GLN A 143 6.92 3.13 -5.78
CA GLN A 143 7.56 2.08 -4.99
C GLN A 143 6.97 0.70 -5.25
N ASN A 144 5.68 0.62 -5.59
CA ASN A 144 4.95 -0.61 -5.82
C ASN A 144 4.72 -0.92 -7.32
N GLN A 145 5.43 -0.22 -8.22
CA GLN A 145 5.35 -0.50 -9.65
C GLN A 145 5.95 -1.87 -9.97
N PRO A 146 5.30 -2.70 -10.81
CA PRO A 146 5.86 -3.96 -11.24
C PRO A 146 7.14 -3.73 -12.05
N THR A 147 8.11 -4.64 -11.90
CA THR A 147 9.28 -4.67 -12.76
C THR A 147 8.87 -4.87 -14.24
N PRO A 148 9.73 -4.52 -15.22
CA PRO A 148 9.44 -4.76 -16.62
C PRO A 148 9.12 -6.24 -16.92
N GLU A 149 9.80 -7.17 -16.26
CA GLU A 149 9.55 -8.61 -16.39
C GLU A 149 8.18 -9.01 -15.81
N GLU A 150 7.84 -8.55 -14.59
CA GLU A 150 6.54 -8.82 -13.97
C GLU A 150 5.39 -8.24 -14.77
N LEU A 151 5.54 -6.99 -15.23
CA LEU A 151 4.57 -6.33 -16.09
C LEU A 151 4.37 -7.08 -17.40
N SER A 152 5.46 -7.50 -18.05
CA SER A 152 5.38 -8.28 -19.30
C SER A 152 4.64 -9.59 -19.09
N ALA A 153 4.90 -10.28 -17.98
CA ALA A 153 4.24 -11.53 -17.64
C ALA A 153 2.75 -11.33 -17.31
N GLU A 154 2.39 -10.27 -16.57
CA GLU A 154 1.01 -9.87 -16.29
C GLU A 154 0.24 -9.57 -17.59
N LEU A 155 0.82 -8.76 -18.48
CA LEU A 155 0.22 -8.42 -19.77
C LEU A 155 -0.01 -9.67 -20.64
N ALA A 156 0.96 -10.59 -20.68
CA ALA A 156 0.84 -11.83 -21.44
C ALA A 156 -0.30 -12.73 -20.93
N ARG A 157 -0.42 -12.89 -19.61
CA ARG A 157 -1.52 -13.66 -18.98
C ARG A 157 -2.87 -12.98 -19.19
N THR A 158 -2.93 -11.67 -19.03
CA THR A 158 -4.15 -10.88 -19.26
C THR A 158 -4.62 -11.03 -20.72
N ALA A 159 -3.70 -10.85 -21.68
CA ALA A 159 -3.98 -11.01 -23.11
C ALA A 159 -4.45 -12.42 -23.46
N GLN A 160 -3.88 -13.45 -22.82
CA GLN A 160 -4.35 -14.83 -23.00
C GLN A 160 -5.79 -15.01 -22.51
N CYS A 161 -6.11 -14.58 -21.29
CA CYS A 161 -7.47 -14.67 -20.75
C CYS A 161 -8.49 -13.95 -21.66
N MET A 162 -8.14 -12.77 -22.17
CA MET A 162 -9.02 -12.04 -23.08
C MET A 162 -9.25 -12.79 -24.40
N ARG A 163 -8.22 -13.41 -24.97
CA ARG A 163 -8.37 -14.29 -26.16
C ARG A 163 -9.28 -15.48 -25.88
N GLU A 164 -9.17 -16.10 -24.72
CA GLU A 164 -10.04 -17.21 -24.31
C GLU A 164 -11.52 -16.77 -24.15
N LYS A 165 -11.74 -15.49 -23.80
CA LYS A 165 -13.08 -14.87 -23.75
C LYS A 165 -13.56 -14.32 -25.11
N GLY A 166 -12.81 -14.54 -26.19
CA GLY A 166 -13.21 -14.22 -27.55
C GLY A 166 -12.78 -12.83 -28.06
N PHE A 167 -11.89 -12.14 -27.34
CA PHE A 167 -11.34 -10.85 -27.78
C PHE A 167 -10.14 -11.06 -28.71
N GLU A 168 -10.04 -10.22 -29.75
CA GLU A 168 -8.88 -10.18 -30.63
C GLU A 168 -7.76 -9.38 -29.97
N VAL A 169 -6.84 -10.08 -29.31
CA VAL A 169 -5.65 -9.47 -28.68
C VAL A 169 -4.39 -9.97 -29.38
N PRO A 170 -3.56 -9.09 -29.97
CA PRO A 170 -2.35 -9.49 -30.67
C PRO A 170 -1.35 -10.18 -29.72
N GLU A 171 -0.51 -11.05 -30.28
CA GLU A 171 0.61 -11.62 -29.53
C GLU A 171 1.60 -10.51 -29.16
N GLY A 172 2.12 -10.55 -27.93
CA GLY A 172 3.02 -9.51 -27.42
C GLY A 172 2.34 -8.15 -27.23
N ALA A 173 1.02 -8.11 -27.02
CA ALA A 173 0.29 -6.88 -26.75
C ALA A 173 0.98 -6.02 -25.67
N THR A 174 1.22 -4.76 -26.01
CA THR A 174 1.83 -3.79 -25.11
C THR A 174 0.80 -3.24 -24.12
N ARG A 175 1.25 -2.48 -23.13
CA ARG A 175 0.37 -1.77 -22.21
C ARG A 175 -0.64 -0.90 -22.96
N GLU A 176 -0.19 -0.18 -23.98
CA GLU A 176 -1.03 0.72 -24.78
C GLU A 176 -2.13 -0.07 -25.53
N VAL A 177 -1.76 -1.19 -26.16
CA VAL A 177 -2.73 -2.07 -26.83
C VAL A 177 -3.77 -2.60 -25.85
N MET A 178 -3.32 -3.01 -24.67
CA MET A 178 -4.20 -3.51 -23.62
C MET A 178 -5.11 -2.42 -23.05
N GLN A 179 -4.63 -1.17 -22.95
CA GLN A 179 -5.41 0.00 -22.52
C GLN A 179 -6.52 0.36 -23.52
N ASP A 180 -6.23 0.31 -24.82
CA ASP A 180 -7.25 0.55 -25.85
C ASP A 180 -8.40 -0.47 -25.78
N LEU A 181 -8.09 -1.70 -25.39
CA LEU A 181 -9.09 -2.77 -25.20
C LEU A 181 -9.96 -2.57 -23.94
N VAL A 182 -9.50 -1.82 -22.93
CA VAL A 182 -10.29 -1.46 -21.74
C VAL A 182 -11.56 -0.69 -22.14
N GLY A 183 -11.45 0.16 -23.17
CA GLY A 183 -12.58 0.94 -23.69
C GLY A 183 -13.68 0.08 -24.31
N ALA A 184 -13.34 -1.13 -24.79
CA ALA A 184 -14.28 -2.05 -25.42
C ALA A 184 -15.07 -2.89 -24.40
N ASP A 185 -14.42 -3.40 -23.35
CA ASP A 185 -15.10 -4.12 -22.25
C ASP A 185 -14.26 -4.07 -20.94
N ARG A 186 -14.44 -2.98 -20.19
CA ARG A 186 -13.73 -2.71 -18.93
C ARG A 186 -13.88 -3.83 -17.90
N ARG A 187 -15.03 -4.49 -17.86
CA ARG A 187 -15.30 -5.57 -16.90
C ARG A 187 -14.46 -6.80 -17.21
N ILE A 188 -14.48 -7.24 -18.47
CA ILE A 188 -13.71 -8.43 -18.86
C ILE A 188 -12.20 -8.19 -18.74
N TYR A 189 -11.73 -7.00 -19.12
CA TYR A 189 -10.34 -6.63 -18.91
C TYR A 189 -9.96 -6.72 -17.42
N GLY A 190 -10.76 -6.14 -16.53
CA GLY A 190 -10.55 -6.19 -15.08
C GLY A 190 -10.46 -7.62 -14.55
N GLU A 191 -11.44 -8.46 -14.87
CA GLU A 191 -11.45 -9.89 -14.49
C GLU A 191 -10.19 -10.64 -14.95
N CYS A 192 -9.77 -10.41 -16.20
CA CYS A 192 -8.59 -11.07 -16.76
C CYS A 192 -7.28 -10.59 -16.15
N ARG A 193 -7.18 -9.29 -15.87
CA ARG A 193 -6.01 -8.69 -15.22
C ARG A 193 -5.88 -9.20 -13.79
N GLN A 194 -6.97 -9.24 -13.04
CA GLN A 194 -7.02 -9.78 -11.68
C GLN A 194 -6.50 -11.22 -11.65
N SER A 195 -7.05 -12.09 -12.50
CA SER A 195 -6.60 -13.48 -12.57
C SER A 195 -5.11 -13.60 -12.95
N ALA A 196 -4.60 -12.69 -13.78
CA ALA A 196 -3.19 -12.64 -14.14
C ALA A 196 -2.28 -12.20 -12.98
N GLN A 197 -2.75 -11.31 -12.10
CA GLN A 197 -2.04 -10.88 -10.90
C GLN A 197 -2.05 -11.99 -9.82
N GLU A 198 -3.19 -12.66 -9.60
CA GLU A 198 -3.29 -13.77 -8.64
C GLU A 198 -2.37 -14.95 -8.98
N GLN A 199 -2.17 -15.23 -10.27
CA GLN A 199 -1.26 -16.28 -10.74
C GLN A 199 0.24 -15.94 -10.55
N ALA A 200 0.57 -14.69 -10.23
CA ALA A 200 1.94 -14.25 -9.97
C ALA A 200 2.38 -14.47 -8.52
N ASN A 201 1.41 -14.58 -7.60
CA ASN A 201 1.60 -14.78 -6.16
C ASN A 201 1.59 -16.25 -5.77
#